data_AF-A0A7J6SXB4-F1
#
_entry.id   AF-A0A7J6SXB4-F1
#
_cell.length_a   1.000
_cell.length_b   1.000
_cell.length_c   1.000
_cell.angle_alpha   90.00
_cell.angle_beta   90.00
_cell.angle_gamma   90.00
#
_symmetry.space_group_name_H-M   'P 1'
#
loop_
_entity.id
_entity.type
_entity.pdbx_description
1 polymer ?
#
loop_
_entity_poly.entity_id
_entity_poly.type
_entity_poly.pdbx_seq_one_letter_code
_entity_poly.pdbx_strand_id
1 'polypeptide(L)'
;ILKIAILAEVNAPDPTWYVDVVFKMLEYSPESVSQDVWFRVVQVVTGFVNSDDVDDDTLDIVQQYAAEKGMEACKSSSYPHETLVKLAAYLMGEFGHFLVNAGKTTPLEI
;
A
#
# COMPACT_ATOMS: atom_id res chain seq x y z
N ILE A 1 13.26 -5.66 11.66
CA ILE A 1 12.61 -4.75 10.67
C ILE A 1 11.49 -3.93 11.31
N LEU A 2 10.85 -4.40 12.39
CA LEU A 2 9.80 -3.68 13.16
C LEU A 2 10.12 -2.21 13.49
N LYS A 3 11.37 -1.90 13.88
CA LYS A 3 11.79 -0.52 14.19
C LYS A 3 11.70 0.43 13.00
N ILE A 4 11.90 -0.06 11.78
CA ILE A 4 11.83 0.76 10.56
C ILE A 4 10.37 1.08 10.24
N ALA A 5 9.44 0.13 10.44
CA ALA A 5 8.01 0.37 10.25
C ALA A 5 7.48 1.44 11.22
N ILE A 6 7.89 1.37 12.49
CA ILE A 6 7.51 2.36 13.50
C ILE A 6 8.13 3.74 13.19
N LEU A 7 9.41 3.80 12.83
CA LEU A 7 10.06 5.05 12.45
C LEU A 7 9.44 5.67 11.20
N ALA A 8 9.04 4.84 10.24
CA ALA A 8 8.39 5.30 9.02
C ALA A 8 7.01 5.87 9.29
N GLU A 9 6.24 5.25 10.19
CA GLU A 9 4.93 5.76 10.59
C GLU A 9 5.02 7.12 11.31
N VAL A 10 6.02 7.30 12.17
CA VAL A 10 6.18 8.53 12.97
C VAL A 10 6.81 9.69 12.18
N ASN A 11 7.64 9.41 11.17
CA ASN A 11 8.39 10.43 10.44
C ASN A 11 7.96 10.56 8.97
N ALA A 12 6.89 9.88 8.54
CA ALA A 12 6.40 10.01 7.19
C ALA A 12 5.96 11.45 6.94
N PRO A 13 6.56 12.17 5.97
CA PRO A 13 6.08 13.49 5.59
C PRO A 13 4.73 13.40 4.87
N ASP A 14 4.42 12.24 4.28
CA ASP A 14 3.18 11.94 3.60
C ASP A 14 2.86 10.43 3.69
N PRO A 15 1.59 10.05 3.82
CA PRO A 15 1.16 8.64 3.82
C PRO A 15 1.61 7.82 2.59
N THR A 16 1.80 8.41 1.40
CA THR A 16 2.36 7.74 0.23
C THR A 16 3.79 7.24 0.46
N TRP A 17 4.61 8.00 1.20
CA TRP A 17 5.97 7.60 1.53
C TRP A 17 6.01 6.40 2.48
N TYR A 18 5.05 6.32 3.39
CA TYR A 18 4.89 5.15 4.27
C TYR A 18 4.56 3.89 3.46
N VAL A 19 3.65 3.99 2.48
CA VAL A 19 3.31 2.90 1.56
C VAL A 19 4.55 2.42 0.80
N ASP A 20 5.33 3.33 0.21
CA ASP A 20 6.56 2.99 -0.49
C ASP A 20 7.57 2.24 0.38
N VAL A 21 7.73 2.67 1.63
CA VAL A 21 8.65 2.04 2.58
C VAL A 21 8.23 0.61 2.89
N VAL A 22 6.93 0.35 3.09
CA VAL A 22 6.45 -1.00 3.38
C VAL A 22 6.51 -1.91 2.16
N PHE A 23 6.16 -1.41 0.97
CA PHE A 23 6.36 -2.18 -0.26
C PHE A 23 7.82 -2.57 -0.47
N LYS A 24 8.77 -1.66 -0.26
CA LYS A 24 10.21 -1.98 -0.29
C LYS A 24 10.60 -3.02 0.76
N MET A 25 10.06 -2.95 1.98
CA MET A 25 10.34 -3.98 2.98
C MET A 25 9.87 -5.37 2.55
N LEU A 26 8.69 -5.44 1.93
CA LEU A 26 8.12 -6.69 1.42
C LEU A 26 8.88 -7.23 0.20
N GLU A 27 9.47 -6.37 -0.62
CA GLU A 27 10.32 -6.77 -1.75
C GLU A 27 11.69 -7.29 -1.28
N TYR A 28 12.35 -6.60 -0.34
CA TYR A 28 13.71 -6.94 0.08
C TYR A 28 13.79 -8.05 1.12
N SER A 29 12.85 -8.12 2.06
CA SER A 29 12.92 -9.08 3.18
C SER A 29 11.53 -9.47 3.70
N PRO A 30 10.71 -10.12 2.89
CA PRO A 30 9.33 -10.45 3.26
C PRO A 30 9.22 -11.38 4.48
N GLU A 31 10.16 -12.32 4.65
CA GLU A 31 10.17 -13.27 5.78
C GLU A 31 10.37 -12.59 7.15
N SER A 32 10.98 -11.40 7.15
CA SER A 32 11.27 -10.63 8.36
C SER A 32 10.22 -9.56 8.66
N VAL A 33 9.16 -9.47 7.84
CA VAL A 33 8.03 -8.55 8.02
C VAL A 33 6.90 -9.29 8.76
N SER A 34 6.55 -8.80 9.96
CA SER A 34 5.41 -9.34 10.72
C SER A 34 4.10 -9.09 9.97
N GLN A 35 3.10 -9.96 10.17
CA GLN A 35 1.78 -9.73 9.60
C GLN A 35 1.15 -8.40 10.06
N ASP A 36 1.47 -7.96 11.27
CA ASP A 36 0.96 -6.69 11.81
C ASP A 36 1.33 -5.48 10.94
N VAL A 37 2.45 -5.56 10.20
CA VAL A 37 2.94 -4.44 9.37
C VAL A 37 2.04 -4.21 8.15
N TRP A 38 1.63 -5.28 7.44
CA TRP A 38 0.77 -5.10 6.27
C TRP A 38 -0.67 -4.77 6.68
N PHE A 39 -1.15 -5.29 7.81
CA PHE A 39 -2.42 -4.85 8.41
C PHE A 39 -2.37 -3.36 8.77
N ARG A 40 -1.25 -2.86 9.30
CA ARG A 40 -1.09 -1.45 9.63
C ARG A 40 -1.12 -0.56 8.39
N VAL A 41 -0.48 -0.97 7.29
CA VAL A 41 -0.59 -0.27 6.00
C VAL A 41 -2.03 -0.14 5.54
N VAL A 42 -2.79 -1.24 5.62
CA VAL A 42 -4.20 -1.21 5.26
C VAL A 42 -4.97 -0.18 6.10
N GLN A 43 -4.73 -0.14 7.42
CA GLN A 43 -5.37 0.86 8.30
C GLN A 43 -4.99 2.30 7.97
N VAL A 44 -3.74 2.55 7.56
CA VAL A 44 -3.27 3.89 7.18
C VAL A 44 -3.91 4.33 5.85
N VAL A 45 -3.89 3.45 4.83
CA VAL A 45 -4.46 3.75 3.50
C VAL A 45 -5.98 3.93 3.55
N THR A 46 -6.67 3.18 4.41
CA THR A 46 -8.12 3.32 4.64
C THR A 46 -8.48 4.54 5.50
N GLY A 47 -7.50 5.30 6.00
CA GLY A 47 -7.75 6.52 6.77
C GLY A 47 -8.15 6.29 8.23
N PHE A 48 -8.10 5.05 8.76
CA PHE A 48 -8.50 4.74 10.14
C PHE A 48 -7.61 5.36 11.22
N VAL A 49 -6.40 5.83 10.88
CA VAL A 49 -5.40 6.29 11.85
C VAL A 49 -5.21 7.81 11.84
N ASN A 50 -5.48 8.48 10.71
CA ASN A 50 -5.11 9.88 10.47
C ASN A 50 -6.26 10.73 9.89
N SER A 51 -7.52 10.30 10.06
CA SER A 51 -8.69 10.97 9.46
C SER A 51 -8.92 12.40 9.96
N ASP A 52 -8.35 12.78 11.10
CA ASP A 52 -8.54 14.10 11.69
C ASP A 52 -7.60 15.19 11.11
N ASP A 53 -6.50 14.80 10.45
CA ASP A 53 -5.45 15.72 9.94
C ASP A 53 -5.24 15.64 8.41
N VAL A 54 -5.89 14.71 7.72
CA VAL A 54 -5.70 14.46 6.28
C VAL A 54 -6.98 14.82 5.53
N ASP A 55 -6.90 15.82 4.65
CA ASP A 55 -8.01 16.19 3.77
C ASP A 55 -8.46 14.99 2.91
N ASP A 56 -9.76 14.83 2.71
CA ASP A 56 -10.39 13.70 1.98
C ASP A 56 -9.76 13.53 0.57
N ASP A 57 -9.46 14.64 -0.10
CA ASP A 57 -8.77 14.66 -1.40
C ASP A 57 -7.35 14.05 -1.36
N THR A 58 -6.64 14.19 -0.23
CA THR A 58 -5.30 13.62 -0.04
C THR A 58 -5.39 12.11 0.21
N LEU A 59 -6.45 11.67 0.88
CA LEU A 59 -6.71 10.26 1.13
C LEU A 59 -6.93 9.49 -0.18
N ASP A 60 -7.73 10.05 -1.10
CA ASP A 60 -7.99 9.48 -2.42
C ASP A 60 -6.71 9.31 -3.24
N ILE A 61 -5.80 10.31 -3.20
CA ILE A 61 -4.50 10.26 -3.88
C ILE A 61 -3.64 9.11 -3.33
N VAL A 62 -3.63 8.91 -2.01
CA VAL A 62 -2.88 7.84 -1.35
C VAL A 62 -3.45 6.47 -1.70
N GLN A 63 -4.76 6.33 -1.68
CA GLN A 63 -5.46 5.09 -2.03
C GLN A 63 -5.18 4.69 -3.48
N GLN A 64 -5.28 5.65 -4.40
CA GLN A 64 -4.92 5.45 -5.80
C GLN A 64 -3.45 5.02 -5.94
N TYR A 65 -2.53 5.71 -5.26
CA TYR A 65 -1.11 5.40 -5.31
C TYR A 65 -0.78 4.01 -4.74
N ALA A 66 -1.43 3.63 -3.64
CA ALA A 66 -1.26 2.32 -3.02
C ALA A 66 -1.75 1.18 -3.93
N ALA A 67 -2.89 1.37 -4.60
CA ALA A 67 -3.41 0.42 -5.58
C ALA A 67 -2.45 0.25 -6.78
N GLU A 68 -1.91 1.37 -7.28
CA GLU A 68 -0.93 1.36 -8.37
C GLU A 68 0.34 0.63 -7.97
N LYS A 69 0.85 0.88 -6.77
CA LYS A 69 2.02 0.17 -6.25
C LYS A 69 1.76 -1.32 -6.04
N GLY A 70 0.57 -1.70 -5.58
CA GLY A 70 0.16 -3.10 -5.51
C GLY A 70 0.24 -3.79 -6.88
N MET A 71 -0.27 -3.13 -7.91
CA MET A 71 -0.23 -3.66 -9.27
C MET A 71 1.18 -3.76 -9.84
N GLU A 72 2.00 -2.72 -9.64
CA GLU A 72 3.39 -2.72 -10.08
C GLU A 72 4.21 -3.82 -9.39
N ALA A 73 4.05 -3.98 -8.07
CA ALA A 73 4.74 -5.00 -7.29
C ALA A 73 4.38 -6.44 -7.72
N CYS A 74 3.12 -6.67 -8.11
CA CYS A 74 2.69 -7.95 -8.67
C CYS A 74 3.24 -8.19 -10.09
N LYS A 75 3.41 -7.15 -10.91
CA LYS A 75 3.96 -7.26 -12.27
C LYS A 75 5.49 -7.37 -12.29
N SER A 76 6.17 -6.71 -11.37
CA SER A 76 7.63 -6.65 -11.29
C SER A 76 8.24 -7.93 -10.71
N SER A 77 7.52 -8.61 -9.81
CA SER A 77 7.99 -9.82 -9.17
C SER A 77 7.52 -11.09 -9.88
N SER A 78 8.46 -11.91 -10.35
CA SER A 78 8.15 -13.20 -11.00
C SER A 78 7.66 -14.26 -10.00
N TYR A 79 8.02 -14.13 -8.72
CA TYR A 79 7.59 -15.00 -7.61
C TYR A 79 7.33 -14.15 -6.36
N PRO A 80 6.21 -13.42 -6.29
CA PRO A 80 5.91 -12.57 -5.15
C PRO A 80 5.67 -13.41 -3.89
N HIS A 81 6.17 -12.93 -2.75
CA HIS A 81 5.91 -13.54 -1.46
C HIS A 81 4.42 -13.40 -1.09
N GLU A 82 3.88 -14.39 -0.37
CA GLU A 82 2.46 -14.48 -0.02
C GLU A 82 1.92 -13.17 0.62
N THR A 83 2.67 -12.57 1.54
CA THR A 83 2.30 -11.30 2.19
C THR A 83 2.14 -10.14 1.20
N LEU A 84 3.01 -10.06 0.19
CA LEU A 84 2.95 -9.01 -0.84
C LEU A 84 1.70 -9.21 -1.71
N VAL A 85 1.42 -10.45 -2.11
CA VAL A 85 0.21 -10.79 -2.89
C VAL A 85 -1.05 -10.47 -2.09
N LYS A 86 -1.10 -10.82 -0.79
CA LYS A 86 -2.25 -10.50 0.07
C LYS A 86 -2.50 -9.00 0.19
N LEU A 87 -1.44 -8.22 0.42
CA LEU A 87 -1.54 -6.77 0.52
C LEU A 87 -1.99 -6.15 -0.81
N ALA A 88 -1.34 -6.54 -1.92
CA ALA A 88 -1.66 -6.03 -3.24
C ALA A 88 -3.10 -6.39 -3.66
N ALA A 89 -3.54 -7.63 -3.41
CA ALA A 89 -4.90 -8.06 -3.71
C ALA A 89 -5.96 -7.28 -2.90
N TYR A 90 -5.69 -7.00 -1.62
CA TYR A 90 -6.58 -6.16 -0.80
C TYR A 90 -6.67 -4.73 -1.36
N LEU A 91 -5.52 -4.10 -1.63
CA LEU A 91 -5.46 -2.72 -2.11
C LEU A 91 -6.13 -2.57 -3.48
N MET A 92 -5.88 -3.49 -4.41
CA MET A 92 -6.51 -3.46 -5.74
C MET A 92 -8.00 -3.81 -5.67
N GLY A 93 -8.41 -4.71 -4.77
CA GLY A 93 -9.82 -5.05 -4.59
C GLY A 93 -10.67 -3.90 -4.07
N GLU A 94 -10.14 -3.15 -3.09
CA GLU A 94 -10.86 -2.01 -2.49
C GLU A 94 -10.76 -0.73 -3.36
N PHE A 95 -9.56 -0.43 -3.84
CA PHE A 95 -9.23 0.86 -4.48
C PHE A 95 -9.03 0.76 -5.99
N GLY A 96 -9.29 -0.39 -6.60
CA GLY A 96 -9.12 -0.60 -8.04
C GLY A 96 -9.97 0.34 -8.91
N HIS A 97 -11.09 0.83 -8.39
CA HIS A 97 -11.94 1.80 -9.08
C HIS A 97 -11.20 3.13 -9.37
N PHE A 98 -10.28 3.56 -8.52
CA PHE A 98 -9.44 4.74 -8.78
C PHE A 98 -8.46 4.51 -9.95
N LEU A 99 -7.95 3.29 -10.11
CA LEU A 99 -7.06 2.94 -11.23
C LEU A 99 -7.79 2.93 -12.58
N VAL A 100 -9.04 2.45 -12.59
CA VAL A 100 -9.91 2.49 -13.77
C VAL A 100 -10.25 3.94 -14.12
N ASN A 101 -10.61 4.76 -13.12
CA ASN A 101 -10.93 6.17 -13.34
C ASN A 101 -9.71 6.97 -13.83
N ALA A 102 -8.51 6.60 -13.37
CA ALA A 102 -7.25 7.16 -13.84
C ALA A 102 -6.81 6.64 -15.23
N GLY A 103 -7.55 5.70 -15.83
CA GLY A 103 -7.24 5.11 -17.13
C GLY A 103 -5.97 4.24 -17.16
N LYS A 104 -5.47 3.83 -15.99
CA LYS A 104 -4.23 3.03 -15.86
C LYS A 104 -4.46 1.54 -16.07
N THR A 105 -5.70 1.08 -15.91
CA THR A 105 -6.07 -0.33 -16.05
C THR A 105 -7.52 -0.45 -16.50
N THR A 106 -7.86 -1.57 -17.13
CA THR A 106 -9.25 -1.91 -17.41
C THR A 106 -9.85 -2.74 -16.26
N PRO A 107 -11.18 -2.73 -16.06
CA PRO A 107 -11.82 -3.56 -15.03
C PRO A 107 -11.59 -5.07 -15.17
N LEU A 108 -11.10 -5.52 -16.33
CA LEU A 108 -10.75 -6.92 -16.61
C LEU A 108 -9.32 -7.29 -16.18
N GLU A 109 -8.47 -6.29 -15.95
CA GLU A 109 -7.06 -6.46 -15.61
C GLU A 109 -6.76 -6.29 -14.11
N ILE A 110 -7.77 -5.92 -13.32
CA ILE A 110 -7.78 -5.90 -11.85
C ILE A 110 -8.20 -7.29 -11.37
#